data_AF-G8HAQ7-F1
#
_entry.id   AF-G8HAQ7-F1
#
_cell.length_a   1.000
_cell.length_b   1.000
_cell.length_c   1.000
_cell.angle_alpha   90.00
_cell.angle_beta   90.00
_cell.angle_gamma   90.00
#
_symmetry.space_group_name_H-M   'P 1'
#
loop_
_entity.id
_entity.type
_entity.pdbx_description
1 polymer ?
#
loop_
_entity_poly.entity_id
_entity_poly.type
_entity_poly.pdbx_seq_one_letter_code
_entity_poly.pdbx_strand_id
1 'polypeptide(L)'
;TMLFFTHSVVKLVYFAVRSKLFYRTLGIWNNPNSHPLFAESNARYHQIAVKKMRILLLAVIGTTVLSAISWTTITFIGDSVKKVIDPVTNETTYVEIPRLMVRSWYPYDPSHGMAHILTLIFQFYWLIFCMADANLLDVLFCSWLLFACEQIQHLKNIMKPLMEFSATLDTVVPNSGELFKAGSAEQPKEQEPLPPVTPPQGENMLDMDLRGIYSNRTDFTTTFRPTAGMTFNGGVGPNGLTKKQEMLVRSAIKYWVERHKHIV
;
A
#
# COMPACT_ATOMS: atom_id res chain seq x y z
N THR A 1 4.10 1.09 -33.89
CA THR A 1 4.45 2.29 -33.09
C THR A 1 3.23 3.13 -32.77
N MET A 2 2.38 3.51 -33.73
CA MET A 2 1.20 4.36 -33.44
C MET A 2 0.30 3.82 -32.31
N LEU A 3 -0.14 2.55 -32.39
CA LEU A 3 -0.96 1.93 -31.34
C LEU A 3 -0.29 1.91 -29.96
N PHE A 4 1.03 1.74 -29.91
CA PHE A 4 1.79 1.75 -28.66
C PHE A 4 1.68 3.10 -27.94
N PHE A 5 1.83 4.20 -28.68
CA PHE A 5 1.73 5.55 -28.11
C PHE A 5 0.30 6.02 -27.90
N THR A 6 -0.68 5.41 -28.57
CA THR A 6 -2.11 5.65 -28.30
C THR A 6 -2.47 5.38 -26.85
N HIS A 7 -1.84 4.41 -26.18
CA HIS A 7 -2.08 4.13 -24.76
C HIS A 7 -1.80 5.35 -23.85
N SER A 8 -0.69 6.05 -24.07
CA SER A 8 -0.36 7.26 -23.28
C SER A 8 -1.38 8.36 -23.54
N VAL A 9 -1.69 8.64 -24.81
CA VAL A 9 -2.66 9.69 -25.18
C VAL A 9 -4.04 9.41 -24.58
N VAL A 10 -4.53 8.17 -24.71
CA VAL A 10 -5.84 7.77 -24.17
C VAL A 10 -5.87 7.89 -22.64
N LYS A 11 -4.81 7.45 -21.95
CA LYS A 11 -4.73 7.52 -20.49
C LYS A 11 -4.67 8.97 -19.97
N LEU A 12 -3.92 9.84 -20.65
CA LEU A 12 -3.84 11.26 -20.31
C LEU A 12 -5.21 11.94 -20.47
N VAL A 13 -5.88 11.70 -21.60
CA VAL A 13 -7.25 12.20 -21.83
C VAL A 13 -8.24 11.62 -20.82
N TYR A 14 -8.13 10.33 -20.51
CA TYR A 14 -8.98 9.67 -19.52
C TYR A 14 -8.85 10.31 -18.13
N PHE A 15 -7.62 10.58 -17.69
CA PHE A 15 -7.36 11.28 -16.43
C PHE A 15 -7.96 12.69 -16.43
N ALA A 16 -7.80 13.44 -17.53
CA ALA A 16 -8.36 14.79 -17.64
C ALA A 16 -9.90 14.79 -17.56
N VAL A 17 -10.56 13.92 -18.32
CA VAL A 17 -12.04 13.83 -18.39
C VAL A 17 -12.63 13.29 -17.08
N ARG A 18 -11.98 12.32 -16.43
CA ARG A 18 -12.47 11.66 -15.21
C ARG A 18 -11.80 12.14 -13.93
N SER A 19 -11.10 13.27 -13.98
CA SER A 19 -10.30 13.84 -12.87
C SER A 19 -11.03 13.86 -11.52
N LYS A 20 -12.32 14.25 -11.50
CA LYS A 20 -13.14 14.27 -10.28
C LYS A 20 -13.22 12.91 -9.58
N LEU A 21 -13.28 11.80 -10.33
CA LEU A 21 -13.33 10.45 -9.75
C LEU A 21 -11.97 10.09 -9.11
N PHE A 22 -10.86 10.42 -9.76
CA PHE A 22 -9.52 10.20 -9.22
C PHE A 22 -9.32 10.93 -7.89
N TYR A 23 -9.64 12.22 -7.83
CA TYR A 23 -9.52 13.01 -6.60
C TYR A 23 -10.46 12.51 -5.50
N ARG A 24 -11.67 12.05 -5.85
CA ARG A 24 -12.58 11.43 -4.90
C ARG A 24 -11.98 10.15 -4.30
N THR A 25 -11.38 9.30 -5.12
CA THR A 25 -10.70 8.08 -4.65
C THR A 25 -9.52 8.40 -3.75
N LEU A 26 -8.70 9.40 -4.10
CA LEU A 26 -7.59 9.85 -3.24
C LEU A 26 -8.10 10.44 -1.91
N GLY A 27 -9.22 11.15 -1.93
CA GLY A 27 -9.82 11.77 -0.75
C GLY A 27 -10.58 10.81 0.16
N ILE A 28 -10.89 9.59 -0.30
CA ILE A 28 -11.73 8.64 0.46
C ILE A 28 -11.05 8.18 1.75
N TRP A 29 -9.71 8.22 1.80
CA TRP A 29 -8.93 7.77 2.95
C TRP A 29 -8.48 8.90 3.89
N ASN A 30 -8.93 10.14 3.67
CA ASN A 30 -8.55 11.29 4.51
C ASN A 30 -9.15 11.24 5.92
N ASN A 31 -10.28 10.53 6.09
CA ASN A 31 -10.90 10.32 7.40
C ASN A 31 -11.10 8.83 7.67
N PRO A 32 -10.02 8.08 7.99
CA PRO A 32 -10.10 6.66 8.24
C PRO A 32 -10.70 6.38 9.62
N ASN A 33 -11.59 5.38 9.69
CA ASN A 33 -12.05 4.87 10.97
C ASN A 33 -10.85 4.32 11.78
N SER A 34 -10.82 4.58 13.08
CA SER A 34 -9.78 4.11 14.00
C SER A 34 -10.39 3.62 15.30
N HIS A 35 -9.81 2.54 15.83
CA HIS A 35 -10.19 1.98 17.12
C HIS A 35 -8.93 1.83 17.96
N PRO A 36 -8.88 2.32 19.22
CA PRO A 36 -7.64 2.37 20.01
C PRO A 36 -7.01 0.98 20.20
N LEU A 37 -7.83 -0.06 20.34
CA LEU A 37 -7.36 -1.46 20.47
C LEU A 37 -6.61 -1.98 19.21
N PHE A 38 -6.90 -1.43 18.03
CA PHE A 38 -6.38 -1.91 16.75
C PHE A 38 -5.52 -0.88 16.03
N ALA A 39 -5.24 0.25 16.68
CA ALA A 39 -4.48 1.36 16.10
C ALA A 39 -3.05 0.94 15.75
N GLU A 40 -2.42 0.13 16.60
CA GLU A 40 -1.07 -0.40 16.37
C GLU A 40 -1.02 -1.34 15.15
N SER A 41 -1.94 -2.30 15.07
CA SER A 41 -2.06 -3.18 13.90
C SER A 41 -2.30 -2.38 12.62
N ASN A 42 -3.18 -1.38 12.68
CA ASN A 42 -3.47 -0.51 11.53
C ASN A 42 -2.22 0.26 11.08
N ALA A 43 -1.46 0.82 12.01
CA ALA A 43 -0.20 1.50 11.70
C ALA A 43 0.81 0.56 11.04
N ARG A 44 0.95 -0.68 11.54
CA ARG A 44 1.83 -1.70 10.95
C ARG A 44 1.47 -2.01 9.50
N TYR A 45 0.21 -2.34 9.21
CA TYR A 45 -0.23 -2.65 7.84
C TYR A 45 -0.19 -1.44 6.91
N HIS A 46 -0.45 -0.24 7.43
CA HIS A 46 -0.28 0.99 6.67
C HIS A 46 1.17 1.19 6.22
N GLN A 47 2.14 1.00 7.12
CA GLN A 47 3.57 1.10 6.75
C GLN A 47 4.00 0.02 5.75
N ILE A 48 3.49 -1.20 5.88
CA ILE A 48 3.75 -2.29 4.93
C ILE A 48 3.20 -1.93 3.54
N ALA A 49 1.97 -1.41 3.47
CA ALA A 49 1.35 -0.98 2.22
C ALA A 49 2.18 0.12 1.54
N VAL A 50 2.55 1.17 2.27
CA VAL A 50 3.36 2.28 1.75
C VAL A 50 4.73 1.78 1.26
N LYS A 51 5.39 0.88 2.01
CA LYS A 51 6.65 0.27 1.58
C LYS A 51 6.50 -0.46 0.25
N LYS A 52 5.47 -1.30 0.11
CA LYS A 52 5.22 -2.06 -1.13
C LYS A 52 4.84 -1.15 -2.31
N MET A 53 4.02 -0.12 -2.08
CA MET A 53 3.68 0.88 -3.11
C MET A 53 4.92 1.61 -3.62
N ARG A 54 5.85 1.99 -2.73
CA ARG A 54 7.11 2.64 -3.13
C ARG A 54 8.04 1.70 -3.90
N ILE A 55 8.15 0.44 -3.47
CA ILE A 55 8.94 -0.56 -4.19
C ILE A 55 8.37 -0.81 -5.59
N LEU A 56 7.04 -0.90 -5.73
CA LEU A 56 6.38 -1.03 -7.02
C LEU A 56 6.70 0.16 -7.95
N LEU A 57 6.60 1.39 -7.43
CA LEU A 57 6.95 2.60 -8.18
C LEU A 57 8.40 2.56 -8.67
N LEU A 58 9.36 2.24 -7.79
CA LEU A 58 10.78 2.18 -8.14
C LEU A 58 11.07 1.08 -9.19
N ALA A 59 10.44 -0.08 -9.05
CA ALA A 59 10.58 -1.17 -10.01
C ALA A 59 10.07 -0.78 -11.40
N VAL A 60 8.88 -0.15 -11.48
CA VAL A 60 8.29 0.27 -12.76
C VAL A 60 9.09 1.44 -13.37
N ILE A 61 9.50 2.44 -12.59
CA ILE A 61 10.35 3.51 -13.13
C ILE A 61 11.67 2.94 -13.67
N GLY A 62 12.30 2.02 -12.93
CA GLY A 62 13.51 1.35 -13.38
C GLY A 62 13.34 0.61 -14.72
N THR A 63 12.26 -0.15 -14.89
CA THR A 63 11.98 -0.86 -16.15
C THR A 63 11.61 0.10 -17.28
N THR A 64 10.93 1.21 -17.02
CA THR A 64 10.66 2.23 -18.06
C THR A 64 11.92 2.89 -18.57
N VAL A 65 12.86 3.25 -17.69
CA VAL A 65 14.15 3.83 -18.08
C VAL A 65 14.99 2.83 -18.87
N LEU A 66 15.05 1.58 -18.42
CA LEU A 66 15.73 0.50 -19.16
C LEU A 66 15.11 0.29 -20.55
N SER A 67 13.79 0.33 -20.65
CA SER A 67 13.09 0.19 -21.93
C SER A 67 13.34 1.39 -22.86
N ALA A 68 13.41 2.61 -22.32
CA ALA A 68 13.79 3.79 -23.10
C ALA A 68 15.23 3.71 -23.63
N ILE A 69 16.18 3.28 -22.78
CA ILE A 69 17.58 3.03 -23.20
C ILE A 69 17.61 1.94 -24.28
N SER A 70 16.89 0.83 -24.08
CA SER A 70 16.81 -0.26 -25.05
C SER A 70 16.30 0.24 -26.41
N TRP A 71 15.29 1.12 -26.41
CA TRP A 71 14.78 1.75 -27.63
C TRP A 71 15.83 2.61 -28.33
N THR A 72 16.59 3.42 -27.59
CA THR A 72 17.67 4.23 -28.16
C THR A 72 18.78 3.36 -28.74
N THR A 73 19.19 2.31 -28.05
CA THR A 73 20.25 1.39 -28.51
C THR A 73 19.85 0.70 -29.82
N ILE A 74 18.61 0.20 -29.92
CA ILE A 74 18.10 -0.42 -31.15
C ILE A 74 18.09 0.58 -32.31
N THR A 75 17.78 1.85 -32.03
CA THR A 75 17.73 2.90 -33.05
C THR A 75 19.11 3.14 -33.69
N PHE A 76 20.19 3.08 -32.91
CA PHE A 76 21.55 3.32 -33.41
C PHE A 76 22.23 2.08 -34.00
N ILE A 77 21.91 0.88 -33.51
CA ILE A 77 22.50 -0.37 -34.00
C ILE A 77 21.76 -0.91 -35.24
N GLY A 78 20.49 -0.58 -35.42
CA GLY A 78 19.68 -1.07 -36.53
C GLY A 78 19.99 -0.40 -37.89
N ASP A 79 19.78 -1.17 -38.96
CA ASP A 79 19.82 -0.66 -40.33
C ASP A 79 18.62 0.27 -40.61
N SER A 80 18.89 1.46 -41.14
CA SER A 80 17.88 2.49 -41.40
C SER A 80 17.38 2.48 -42.84
N VAL A 81 16.86 1.32 -43.30
CA VAL A 81 16.36 1.14 -44.67
C VAL A 81 14.85 0.89 -44.70
N LYS A 82 14.16 1.47 -45.68
CA LYS A 82 12.76 1.16 -46.04
C LYS A 82 12.78 0.23 -47.24
N LYS A 83 12.03 -0.86 -47.18
CA LYS A 83 11.67 -1.61 -48.39
C LYS A 83 10.51 -0.88 -49.07
N VAL A 84 10.71 -0.42 -50.30
CA VAL A 84 9.66 0.16 -51.14
C VAL A 84 9.49 -0.74 -52.35
N ILE A 85 8.25 -1.04 -52.71
CA ILE A 85 7.92 -1.75 -53.95
C ILE A 85 7.57 -0.67 -54.96
N ASP A 86 8.27 -0.66 -56.08
CA ASP A 86 7.99 0.28 -57.17
C ASP A 86 6.70 -0.18 -57.90
N PRO A 87 5.64 0.65 -57.95
CA PRO A 87 4.36 0.26 -58.54
C PRO A 87 4.42 0.03 -60.06
N VAL A 88 5.48 0.47 -60.74
CA VAL A 88 5.61 0.35 -62.20
C VAL A 88 6.43 -0.88 -62.62
N THR A 89 7.51 -1.19 -61.90
CA THR A 89 8.45 -2.26 -62.25
C THR A 89 8.33 -3.49 -61.37
N ASN A 90 7.52 -3.45 -60.29
CA ASN A 90 7.38 -4.53 -59.29
C ASN A 90 8.70 -4.96 -58.60
N GLU A 91 9.77 -4.18 -58.76
CA GLU A 91 11.05 -4.43 -58.11
C GLU A 91 11.04 -3.88 -56.68
N THR A 92 11.73 -4.57 -55.76
CA THR A 92 11.88 -4.12 -54.38
C THR A 92 13.19 -3.37 -54.22
N THR A 93 13.12 -2.05 -54.06
CA THR A 93 14.29 -1.22 -53.79
C THR A 93 14.36 -0.85 -52.30
N TYR A 94 15.58 -0.75 -51.78
CA TYR A 94 15.83 -0.28 -50.42
C TYR A 94 16.16 1.21 -50.48
N VAL A 95 15.37 2.03 -49.78
CA VAL A 95 15.59 3.48 -49.68
C VAL A 95 16.10 3.79 -48.28
N GLU A 96 17.17 4.57 -48.20
CA GLU A 96 17.72 5.04 -46.91
C GLU A 96 16.72 6.01 -46.24
N ILE A 97 16.36 5.73 -44.99
CA ILE A 97 15.50 6.59 -44.17
C ILE A 97 16.39 7.31 -43.15
N PRO A 98 16.08 8.57 -42.79
CA PRO A 98 16.68 9.20 -41.62
C PRO A 98 16.59 8.32 -40.38
N ARG A 99 17.73 8.14 -39.69
CA ARG A 99 17.82 7.34 -38.47
C ARG A 99 17.16 8.07 -37.30
N LEU A 100 15.87 7.84 -37.13
CA LEU A 100 15.02 8.45 -36.10
C LEU A 100 14.52 7.38 -35.12
N MET A 101 14.36 7.75 -33.84
CA MET A 101 13.82 6.85 -32.80
C MET A 101 12.38 6.45 -33.11
N VAL A 102 11.61 7.37 -33.69
CA VAL A 102 10.25 7.12 -34.17
C VAL A 102 10.17 7.56 -35.62
N ARG A 103 9.76 6.64 -36.49
CA ARG A 103 9.54 6.92 -37.90
C ARG A 103 8.31 7.81 -38.04
N SER A 104 8.51 9.10 -38.26
CA SER A 104 7.48 10.11 -38.46
C SER A 104 7.88 11.08 -39.57
N TRP A 105 6.87 11.64 -40.24
CA TRP A 105 7.09 12.69 -41.24
C TRP A 105 7.27 14.04 -40.54
N TYR A 106 8.25 14.80 -41.00
CA TYR A 106 8.50 16.18 -40.55
C TYR A 106 8.44 17.12 -41.76
N PRO A 107 8.05 18.39 -41.57
CA PRO A 107 7.97 19.37 -42.66
C PRO A 107 9.32 19.85 -43.18
N TYR A 108 10.41 19.47 -42.51
CA TYR A 108 11.81 19.70 -42.91
C TYR A 108 12.52 18.36 -43.08
N ASP A 109 13.64 18.34 -43.82
CA ASP A 109 14.42 17.13 -44.05
C ASP A 109 15.25 16.78 -42.79
N PRO A 110 14.95 15.68 -42.07
CA PRO A 110 15.66 15.27 -40.87
C PRO A 110 16.80 14.28 -41.17
N SER A 111 17.23 14.17 -42.43
CA SER A 111 18.32 13.27 -42.83
C SER A 111 19.70 13.78 -42.44
N HIS A 112 19.93 15.10 -42.44
CA HIS A 112 21.24 15.69 -42.22
C HIS A 112 21.19 16.99 -41.40
N GLY A 113 22.32 17.36 -40.79
CA GLY A 113 22.53 18.66 -40.14
C GLY A 113 21.95 18.81 -38.73
N MET A 114 21.84 20.06 -38.26
CA MET A 114 21.40 20.39 -36.89
C MET A 114 19.93 20.03 -36.64
N ALA A 115 19.09 20.02 -37.68
CA ALA A 115 17.69 19.60 -37.59
C ALA A 115 17.54 18.12 -37.18
N HIS A 116 18.48 17.25 -37.57
CA HIS A 116 18.52 15.85 -37.17
C HIS A 116 18.76 15.69 -35.66
N ILE A 117 19.71 16.44 -35.10
CA ILE A 117 20.03 16.36 -33.67
C ILE A 117 18.85 16.87 -32.82
N LEU A 118 18.25 17.98 -33.22
CA LEU A 118 17.09 18.54 -32.52
C LEU A 118 15.88 17.60 -32.55
N THR A 119 15.61 16.95 -33.69
CA THR A 119 14.54 15.94 -33.79
C THR A 119 14.79 14.74 -32.90
N LEU A 120 16.03 14.24 -32.83
CA LEU A 120 16.37 13.13 -31.95
C LEU A 120 16.17 13.49 -30.47
N ILE A 121 16.61 14.67 -30.04
CA ILE A 121 16.39 15.14 -28.65
C ILE A 121 14.89 15.24 -28.34
N PHE A 122 14.11 15.82 -29.26
CA PHE A 122 12.66 15.92 -29.12
C PHE A 122 12.00 14.54 -29.04
N GLN A 123 12.38 13.60 -29.92
CA GLN A 123 11.85 12.23 -29.91
C GLN A 123 12.24 11.46 -28.65
N PHE A 124 13.46 11.66 -28.13
CA PHE A 124 13.90 11.06 -26.87
C PHE A 124 13.08 11.56 -25.69
N TYR A 125 12.89 12.88 -25.58
CA TYR A 125 12.03 13.49 -24.58
C TYR A 125 10.59 12.97 -24.68
N TRP A 126 10.02 12.97 -25.89
CA TRP A 126 8.67 12.52 -26.14
C TRP A 126 8.48 11.03 -25.79
N LEU A 127 9.45 10.18 -26.12
CA LEU A 127 9.42 8.76 -25.79
C LEU A 127 9.41 8.53 -24.28
N ILE A 128 10.30 9.19 -23.55
CA ILE A 128 10.34 9.10 -22.08
C ILE A 128 9.02 9.61 -21.50
N PHE A 129 8.52 10.75 -21.98
CA PHE A 129 7.27 11.32 -21.50
C PHE A 129 6.08 10.37 -21.69
N CYS A 130 5.89 9.85 -22.91
CA CYS A 130 4.78 8.94 -23.20
C CYS A 130 4.88 7.62 -22.41
N MET A 131 6.08 7.07 -22.28
CA MET A 131 6.28 5.84 -21.51
C MET A 131 6.09 6.08 -20.01
N ALA A 132 6.58 7.19 -19.47
CA ALA A 132 6.41 7.53 -18.07
C ALA A 132 4.93 7.77 -17.75
N ASP A 133 4.24 8.61 -18.52
CA ASP A 133 2.83 8.94 -18.30
C ASP A 133 1.92 7.71 -18.33
N ALA A 134 2.08 6.84 -19.34
CA ALA A 134 1.30 5.61 -19.45
C ALA A 134 1.50 4.67 -18.26
N ASN A 135 2.74 4.53 -17.78
CA ASN A 135 3.08 3.61 -16.69
C ASN A 135 2.77 4.21 -15.31
N LEU A 136 2.88 5.53 -15.12
CA LEU A 136 2.55 6.19 -13.85
C LEU A 136 1.06 6.06 -13.52
N LEU A 137 0.17 6.21 -14.51
CA LEU A 137 -1.26 6.01 -14.31
C LEU A 137 -1.61 4.55 -13.98
N ASP A 138 -0.91 3.58 -14.57
CA ASP A 138 -1.07 2.16 -14.22
C ASP A 138 -0.58 1.86 -12.81
N VAL A 139 0.56 2.44 -12.42
CA VAL A 139 1.10 2.32 -11.06
C VAL A 139 0.16 2.95 -10.05
N LEU A 140 -0.47 4.08 -10.36
CA LEU A 140 -1.46 4.70 -9.48
C LEU A 140 -2.62 3.73 -9.20
N PHE A 141 -3.19 3.13 -10.24
CA PHE A 141 -4.27 2.17 -10.11
C PHE A 141 -3.82 0.90 -9.35
N CYS A 142 -2.68 0.34 -9.71
CA CYS A 142 -2.13 -0.85 -9.06
C CYS A 142 -1.79 -0.58 -7.58
N SER A 143 -1.30 0.62 -7.26
CA SER A 143 -1.01 1.04 -5.89
C SER A 143 -2.26 1.14 -5.02
N TRP A 144 -3.40 1.57 -5.59
CA TRP A 144 -4.68 1.54 -4.86
C TRP A 144 -5.12 0.12 -4.53
N LEU A 145 -4.99 -0.82 -5.48
CA LEU A 145 -5.31 -2.22 -5.24
C LEU A 145 -4.37 -2.86 -4.21
N LEU A 146 -3.07 -2.55 -4.28
CA LEU A 146 -2.09 -3.02 -3.31
C LEU A 146 -2.44 -2.50 -1.92
N PHE A 147 -2.77 -1.21 -1.81
CA PHE A 147 -3.20 -0.62 -0.56
C PHE A 147 -4.46 -1.31 -0.01
N ALA A 148 -5.49 -1.49 -0.82
CA ALA A 148 -6.72 -2.19 -0.42
C ALA A 148 -6.44 -3.63 0.05
N CYS A 149 -5.57 -4.36 -0.65
CA CYS A 149 -5.17 -5.72 -0.29
C CYS A 149 -4.54 -5.80 1.10
N GLU A 150 -3.62 -4.90 1.43
CA GLU A 150 -3.01 -4.85 2.76
C GLU A 150 -4.01 -4.42 3.84
N GLN A 151 -4.97 -3.55 3.52
CA GLN A 151 -6.05 -3.18 4.44
C GLN A 151 -7.02 -4.36 4.70
N ILE A 152 -7.28 -5.21 3.71
CA ILE A 152 -8.05 -6.45 3.89
C ILE A 152 -7.25 -7.44 4.73
N GLN A 153 -5.94 -7.54 4.52
CA GLN A 153 -5.07 -8.41 5.32
C GLN A 153 -5.03 -8.00 6.80
N HIS A 154 -4.98 -6.69 7.08
CA HIS A 154 -5.17 -6.14 8.43
C HIS A 154 -6.49 -6.61 9.05
N LEU A 155 -7.58 -6.44 8.30
CA LEU A 155 -8.92 -6.80 8.77
C LEU A 155 -9.07 -8.31 9.04
N LYS A 156 -8.44 -9.15 8.20
CA LYS A 156 -8.39 -10.61 8.38
C LYS A 156 -7.65 -11.00 9.65
N ASN A 157 -6.56 -10.31 9.96
CA ASN A 157 -5.76 -10.62 11.16
C ASN A 157 -6.42 -10.15 12.46
N ILE A 158 -7.32 -9.16 12.39
CA ILE A 158 -8.18 -8.77 13.53
C ILE A 158 -9.33 -9.76 13.77
N MET A 159 -9.72 -10.55 12.77
CA MET A 159 -10.86 -11.45 12.88
C MET A 159 -10.68 -12.52 13.96
N LYS A 160 -9.47 -13.08 14.10
CA LYS A 160 -9.17 -14.11 15.11
C LYS A 160 -9.32 -13.59 16.56
N PRO A 161 -8.63 -12.52 16.99
CA PRO A 161 -8.83 -11.97 18.33
C PRO A 161 -10.26 -11.47 18.53
N LEU A 162 -10.92 -10.93 17.50
CA LEU A 162 -12.32 -10.48 17.61
C LEU A 162 -13.29 -11.65 17.80
N MET A 163 -13.05 -12.80 17.17
CA MET A 163 -13.83 -14.02 17.38
C MET A 163 -13.61 -14.61 18.78
N GLU A 164 -12.38 -14.56 19.31
CA GLU A 164 -12.07 -14.95 20.69
C GLU A 164 -12.77 -14.01 21.72
N PHE A 165 -12.79 -12.69 21.46
CA PHE A 165 -13.56 -11.73 22.26
C PHE A 165 -15.09 -11.90 22.13
N SER A 166 -15.58 -12.34 20.98
CA SER A 166 -17.01 -12.62 20.78
C SER A 166 -17.44 -13.94 21.42
N ALA A 167 -16.60 -14.98 21.37
CA ALA A 167 -16.88 -16.29 21.95
C ALA A 167 -17.00 -16.23 23.48
N THR A 168 -16.21 -15.37 24.14
CA THR A 168 -16.37 -15.08 25.58
C THR A 168 -17.63 -14.29 25.92
N LEU A 169 -18.29 -13.69 24.92
CA LEU A 169 -19.54 -12.94 25.05
C LEU A 169 -20.78 -13.81 24.79
N ASP A 170 -20.68 -14.71 23.81
CA ASP A 170 -21.77 -15.60 23.37
C ASP A 170 -21.90 -16.87 24.22
N THR A 171 -20.81 -17.34 24.82
CA THR A 171 -20.90 -18.43 25.78
C THR A 171 -21.29 -17.86 27.14
N VAL A 172 -22.55 -18.07 27.53
CA VAL A 172 -23.01 -17.92 28.92
C VAL A 172 -22.30 -19.00 29.76
N VAL A 173 -21.00 -18.85 29.98
CA VAL A 173 -20.25 -19.68 30.90
C VAL A 173 -20.21 -18.95 32.24
N PRO A 174 -20.86 -19.48 33.29
CA PRO A 174 -20.62 -18.99 34.64
C PRO A 174 -19.13 -19.23 34.94
N ASN A 175 -18.38 -18.17 35.26
CA ASN A 175 -16.91 -18.09 35.49
C ASN A 175 -15.96 -17.65 34.35
N SER A 176 -16.39 -16.82 33.40
CA SER A 176 -15.45 -16.07 32.53
C SER A 176 -14.56 -15.05 33.27
N GLY A 177 -14.84 -14.76 34.54
CA GLY A 177 -13.99 -13.93 35.42
C GLY A 177 -12.67 -14.57 35.84
N GLU A 178 -12.53 -15.90 35.72
CA GLU A 178 -11.27 -16.59 36.07
C GLU A 178 -10.19 -16.42 35.02
N LEU A 179 -10.54 -16.21 33.75
CA LEU A 179 -9.58 -15.86 32.68
C LEU A 179 -8.92 -14.49 32.89
N PHE A 180 -9.60 -13.57 33.59
CA PHE A 180 -9.00 -12.29 34.03
C PHE A 180 -8.24 -12.40 35.35
N LYS A 181 -8.48 -13.45 36.17
CA LYS A 181 -7.76 -13.72 37.42
C LYS A 181 -6.56 -14.66 37.25
N ALA A 182 -6.54 -15.52 36.24
CA ALA A 182 -5.45 -16.45 35.98
C ALA A 182 -4.12 -15.75 35.61
N GLY A 183 -4.18 -14.49 35.13
CA GLY A 183 -2.99 -13.63 35.00
C GLY A 183 -2.62 -12.83 36.26
N SER A 184 -3.29 -13.08 37.38
CA SER A 184 -3.12 -12.34 38.65
C SER A 184 -2.72 -13.24 39.82
N ALA A 185 -2.60 -14.56 39.62
CA ALA A 185 -2.19 -15.53 40.62
C ALA A 185 -0.71 -15.91 40.44
N GLU A 186 0.19 -14.95 40.66
CA GLU A 186 1.56 -15.18 41.14
C GLU A 186 2.16 -13.80 41.47
N GLN A 187 1.86 -13.31 42.67
CA GLN A 187 2.77 -12.41 43.37
C GLN A 187 3.68 -13.28 44.23
N PRO A 188 4.96 -13.48 43.89
CA PRO A 188 5.94 -13.78 44.92
C PRO A 188 6.10 -12.49 45.73
N LYS A 189 5.54 -12.48 46.94
CA LYS A 189 6.07 -11.62 48.00
C LYS A 189 7.49 -12.10 48.26
N GLU A 190 8.49 -11.33 47.87
CA GLU A 190 9.53 -10.88 48.80
C GLU A 190 10.55 -9.97 48.10
N GLN A 191 11.11 -9.13 48.95
CA GLN A 191 11.85 -7.92 48.72
C GLN A 191 13.33 -8.25 48.90
N GLU A 192 14.21 -7.93 47.93
CA GLU A 192 15.65 -7.62 48.14
C GLU A 192 16.35 -7.25 46.81
N PRO A 193 17.51 -6.56 46.84
CA PRO A 193 17.90 -5.52 45.88
C PRO A 193 18.74 -6.01 44.68
N LEU A 194 18.76 -5.18 43.63
CA LEU A 194 19.60 -5.29 42.43
C LEU A 194 21.09 -5.42 42.78
N PRO A 195 21.87 -6.34 42.16
CA PRO A 195 22.86 -5.96 41.11
C PRO A 195 23.21 -7.13 40.12
N PRO A 196 24.29 -7.07 39.30
CA PRO A 196 24.59 -6.21 38.15
C PRO A 196 24.73 -7.00 36.81
N VAL A 197 25.00 -6.26 35.73
CA VAL A 197 25.11 -6.67 34.31
C VAL A 197 26.36 -7.51 34.00
N THR A 198 26.21 -8.70 33.39
CA THR A 198 27.06 -9.25 32.30
C THR A 198 26.46 -10.53 31.68
N PRO A 199 26.67 -10.80 30.36
CA PRO A 199 25.92 -11.80 29.60
C PRO A 199 26.65 -13.15 29.43
N PRO A 200 25.93 -14.28 29.44
CA PRO A 200 26.16 -15.31 28.43
C PRO A 200 24.82 -15.91 27.92
N GLN A 201 24.60 -15.83 26.60
CA GLN A 201 24.69 -16.94 25.64
C GLN A 201 23.51 -17.91 25.67
N GLY A 202 22.77 -17.87 24.55
CA GLY A 202 21.89 -18.95 24.13
C GLY A 202 20.45 -18.74 24.55
N GLU A 203 19.60 -18.54 23.54
CA GLU A 203 18.15 -18.79 23.58
C GLU A 203 17.25 -17.61 23.98
N ASN A 204 16.40 -17.25 23.01
CA ASN A 204 15.14 -16.50 23.14
C ASN A 204 15.19 -14.96 23.29
N MET A 205 15.85 -14.32 22.33
CA MET A 205 15.70 -12.87 22.06
C MET A 205 14.28 -12.47 21.60
N LEU A 206 13.48 -13.42 21.09
CA LEU A 206 12.08 -13.19 20.65
C LEU A 206 11.08 -13.12 21.81
N ASP A 207 11.37 -13.75 22.95
CA ASP A 207 10.42 -13.87 24.06
C ASP A 207 10.50 -12.66 25.01
N MET A 208 11.68 -12.03 25.08
CA MET A 208 11.88 -10.76 25.80
C MET A 208 11.18 -9.57 25.10
N ASP A 209 11.10 -9.61 23.76
CA ASP A 209 10.36 -8.61 22.97
C ASP A 209 8.83 -8.80 23.14
N LEU A 210 8.35 -10.04 23.21
CA LEU A 210 6.93 -10.35 23.44
C LEU A 210 6.42 -9.88 24.81
N ARG A 211 7.29 -9.90 25.84
CA ARG A 211 6.97 -9.44 27.19
C ARG A 211 7.01 -7.91 27.33
N GLY A 212 7.82 -7.23 26.51
CA GLY A 212 7.80 -5.77 26.35
C GLY A 212 6.54 -5.27 25.63
N ILE A 213 6.03 -6.03 24.65
CA ILE A 213 4.82 -5.74 23.85
C ILE A 213 3.53 -5.66 24.70
N TYR A 214 3.49 -6.30 25.87
CA TYR A 214 2.33 -6.25 26.79
C TYR A 214 2.57 -5.43 28.06
N SER A 215 3.63 -4.63 28.13
CA SER A 215 3.92 -3.80 29.31
C SER A 215 3.04 -2.54 29.44
N ASN A 216 2.11 -2.31 28.51
CA ASN A 216 1.23 -1.15 28.51
C ASN A 216 0.00 -1.27 29.44
N ARG A 217 0.14 -1.97 30.56
CA ARG A 217 -0.92 -2.08 31.58
C ARG A 217 -1.10 -0.77 32.37
N THR A 218 -0.06 0.07 32.40
CA THR A 218 -0.06 1.39 33.05
C THR A 218 -0.91 2.41 32.29
N ASP A 219 -0.91 2.41 30.95
CA ASP A 219 -1.71 3.36 30.14
C ASP A 219 -3.20 3.00 30.04
N PHE A 220 -3.57 1.77 30.39
CA PHE A 220 -4.96 1.33 30.45
C PHE A 220 -5.74 2.00 31.59
N THR A 221 -5.05 2.52 32.60
CA THR A 221 -5.66 3.17 33.78
C THR A 221 -5.75 4.69 33.65
N THR A 222 -4.92 5.30 32.79
CA THR A 222 -4.74 6.76 32.77
C THR A 222 -5.69 7.46 31.79
N THR A 223 -6.14 6.78 30.73
CA THR A 223 -6.99 7.39 29.69
C THR A 223 -8.50 7.41 30.04
N PHE A 224 -8.93 6.65 31.05
CA PHE A 224 -10.30 6.67 31.56
C PHE A 224 -10.35 7.23 32.98
N ARG A 225 -9.94 8.49 33.16
CA ARG A 225 -10.42 9.27 34.30
C ARG A 225 -11.93 9.49 34.10
N PRO A 226 -12.81 8.94 34.97
CA PRO A 226 -14.23 9.25 34.88
C PRO A 226 -14.39 10.74 35.18
N THR A 227 -15.08 11.47 34.30
CA THR A 227 -15.62 12.78 34.64
C THR A 227 -16.38 12.64 35.95
N ALA A 228 -16.00 13.44 36.95
CA ALA A 228 -16.54 13.38 38.30
C ALA A 228 -18.08 13.42 38.27
N GLY A 229 -18.72 12.36 38.79
CA GLY A 229 -20.18 12.33 39.00
C GLY A 229 -20.90 11.04 38.60
N MET A 230 -20.28 10.09 37.88
CA MET A 230 -20.93 8.81 37.56
C MET A 230 -20.40 7.65 38.40
N THR A 231 -20.97 7.49 39.60
CA THR A 231 -20.92 6.25 40.38
C THR A 231 -21.73 5.16 39.67
N PHE A 232 -21.07 4.40 38.78
CA PHE A 232 -21.65 3.17 38.25
C PHE A 232 -21.55 2.07 39.32
N ASN A 233 -22.65 1.88 40.06
CA ASN A 233 -22.84 0.75 40.95
C ASN A 233 -22.74 -0.55 40.14
N GLY A 234 -21.80 -1.42 40.51
CA GLY A 234 -21.35 -2.57 39.73
C GLY A 234 -22.36 -3.72 39.66
N GLY A 235 -23.24 -3.68 38.67
CA GLY A 235 -24.02 -4.84 38.24
C GLY A 235 -23.30 -5.58 37.11
N VAL A 236 -22.91 -6.83 37.35
CA VAL A 236 -22.49 -7.78 36.31
C VAL A 236 -23.74 -8.11 35.49
N GLY A 237 -23.67 -8.00 34.17
CA GLY A 237 -24.80 -8.36 33.30
C GLY A 237 -25.11 -9.86 33.37
N PRO A 238 -26.25 -10.32 32.82
CA PRO A 238 -26.63 -11.74 32.83
C PRO A 238 -25.60 -12.69 32.19
N ASN A 239 -24.61 -12.14 31.46
CA ASN A 239 -23.55 -12.88 30.79
C ASN A 239 -22.21 -12.92 31.58
N GLY A 240 -22.16 -12.48 32.84
CA GLY A 240 -20.92 -12.52 33.64
C GLY A 240 -19.88 -11.45 33.27
N LEU A 241 -20.13 -10.65 32.22
CA LEU A 241 -19.30 -9.52 31.81
C LEU A 241 -19.75 -8.21 32.44
N THR A 242 -18.79 -7.32 32.67
CA THR A 242 -19.08 -5.93 33.03
C THR A 242 -19.66 -5.20 31.81
N LYS A 243 -20.58 -4.26 32.01
CA LYS A 243 -21.16 -3.41 30.95
C LYS A 243 -20.09 -2.72 30.07
N LYS A 244 -18.88 -2.52 30.61
CA LYS A 244 -17.71 -1.97 29.90
C LYS A 244 -17.14 -2.93 28.87
N GLN A 245 -17.08 -4.23 29.16
CA GLN A 245 -16.57 -5.25 28.24
C GLN A 245 -17.53 -5.46 27.05
N GLU A 246 -18.84 -5.49 27.30
CA GLU A 246 -19.83 -5.56 26.21
C GLU A 246 -19.78 -4.35 25.28
N MET A 247 -19.60 -3.14 25.83
CA MET A 247 -19.46 -1.92 25.04
C MET A 247 -18.19 -1.95 24.17
N LEU A 248 -17.08 -2.48 24.70
CA LEU A 248 -15.81 -2.62 23.98
C LEU A 248 -15.91 -3.61 22.80
N VAL A 249 -16.56 -4.75 22.99
CA VAL A 249 -16.74 -5.74 21.90
C VAL A 249 -17.66 -5.18 20.82
N ARG A 250 -18.74 -4.49 21.20
CA ARG A 250 -19.62 -3.81 20.22
C ARG A 250 -18.89 -2.73 19.43
N SER A 251 -18.02 -1.93 20.07
CA SER A 251 -17.21 -0.92 19.36
C SER A 251 -16.17 -1.54 18.44
N ALA A 252 -15.57 -2.67 18.83
CA ALA A 252 -14.63 -3.43 18.01
C ALA A 252 -15.31 -4.04 16.76
N ILE A 253 -16.50 -4.64 16.92
CA ILE A 253 -17.30 -5.14 15.79
C ILE A 253 -17.70 -3.99 14.86
N LYS A 254 -18.17 -2.87 15.41
CA LYS A 254 -18.53 -1.68 14.63
C LYS A 254 -17.34 -1.19 13.80
N TYR A 255 -16.15 -1.08 14.40
CA TYR A 255 -14.93 -0.73 13.69
C TYR A 255 -14.63 -1.70 12.54
N TRP A 256 -14.71 -3.00 12.79
CA TRP A 256 -14.45 -4.02 11.76
C TRP A 256 -15.41 -3.89 10.58
N VAL A 257 -16.72 -3.77 10.85
CA VAL A 257 -17.76 -3.64 9.82
C VAL A 257 -17.62 -2.35 9.03
N GLU A 258 -17.39 -1.21 9.70
CA GLU A 258 -17.21 0.08 9.04
C GLU A 258 -15.93 0.11 8.22
N ARG A 259 -14.84 -0.50 8.69
CA ARG A 259 -13.58 -0.60 7.94
C ARG A 259 -13.74 -1.50 6.71
N HIS A 260 -14.44 -2.62 6.83
CA HIS A 260 -14.76 -3.49 5.68
C HIS A 260 -15.57 -2.73 4.62
N LYS A 261 -16.65 -2.04 5.03
CA LYS A 261 -17.48 -1.21 4.14
C LYS A 261 -16.73 -0.05 3.48
N HIS A 262 -15.65 0.43 4.11
CA HIS A 262 -14.83 1.51 3.57
C HIS A 262 -13.83 1.00 2.52
N ILE A 263 -13.42 -0.27 2.62
CA ILE A 263 -12.49 -0.89 1.67
C ILE A 263 -13.21 -1.40 0.41
N VAL A 264 -14.39 -2.02 0.57
CA VAL A 264 -15.22 -2.58 -0.51
C VAL A 264 -15.97 -1.48 -1.24
#